data_AF-A0A9W7UC47-F1
#
_entry.id   AF-A0A9W7UC47-F1
#
_cell.length_a   1.000
_cell.length_b   1.000
_cell.length_c   1.000
_cell.angle_alpha   90.00
_cell.angle_beta   90.00
_cell.angle_gamma   90.00
#
_symmetry.space_group_name_H-M   'P 1'
#
loop_
_entity.id
_entity.type
_entity.pdbx_description
1 polymer ?
#
loop_
_entity_poly.entity_id
_entity_poly.type
_entity_poly.pdbx_seq_one_letter_code
_entity_poly.pdbx_strand_id
1 'polypeptide(L)'
;MTAREKISVRLDPEIVGLGRRLAKVDFGSEQKFGMLIEHAIKSYNARQIKSTDVEGILSETESALINRLESRFDDMSKRTIERMAGLLFTNTFDTVKQSLLVEQLHRVGVKNAVQLQSEAYKQTTDIVSKRYKEFGDSLLFQQKSQIYELTKQLEEMETNYKKAHKQWAIWEKSTTEARAELKTSQTKNKQLEQRIQQLESTVARQQLEINRVRKWSQNLVERIGNAGLMDRPKKLLETHIEESGAL
;
A
#
# COMPACT_ATOMS: atom_id res chain seq x y z
N MET A 1 -18.13 66.74 -3.71
CA MET A 1 -16.79 66.53 -4.30
C MET A 1 -16.26 67.90 -4.73
N THR A 2 -15.27 68.44 -4.02
CA THR A 2 -14.62 69.71 -4.38
C THR A 2 -13.83 69.52 -5.68
N ALA A 3 -13.99 70.45 -6.63
CA ALA A 3 -13.29 70.41 -7.91
C ALA A 3 -11.77 70.47 -7.66
N ARG A 4 -11.01 69.51 -8.21
CA ARG A 4 -9.56 69.51 -8.12
C ARG A 4 -9.02 70.69 -8.93
N GLU A 5 -8.46 71.69 -8.26
CA GLU A 5 -7.78 72.81 -8.92
C GLU A 5 -6.52 72.32 -9.62
N LYS A 6 -6.36 72.68 -10.90
CA LYS A 6 -5.16 72.33 -11.67
C LYS A 6 -4.03 73.27 -11.29
N ILE A 7 -3.18 72.82 -10.37
CA ILE A 7 -1.94 73.51 -10.01
C ILE A 7 -0.79 72.85 -10.77
N SER A 8 -0.08 73.62 -11.62
CA SER A 8 1.09 73.13 -12.34
C SER A 8 2.37 73.40 -11.53
N VAL A 9 3.08 72.35 -11.14
CA VAL A 9 4.39 72.43 -10.46
C VAL A 9 5.50 72.11 -11.46
N ARG A 10 6.54 72.94 -11.51
CA ARG A 10 7.74 72.68 -12.33
C ARG A 10 8.67 71.77 -11.54
N LEU A 11 9.05 70.64 -12.13
CA LEU A 11 9.95 69.65 -11.55
C LEU A 11 11.08 69.37 -12.54
N ASP A 12 12.26 69.04 -12.02
CA ASP A 12 13.39 68.67 -12.87
C ASP A 12 13.09 67.40 -13.68
N PRO A 13 13.53 67.33 -14.96
CA PRO A 13 13.20 66.21 -15.84
C PRO A 13 13.64 64.84 -15.30
N GLU A 14 14.76 64.79 -14.59
CA GLU A 14 15.28 63.55 -13.98
C GLU A 14 14.38 63.04 -12.85
N ILE A 15 13.85 63.96 -12.03
CA ILE A 15 12.92 63.65 -10.94
C ILE A 15 11.58 63.21 -11.51
N VAL A 16 11.13 63.80 -12.63
CA VAL A 16 9.92 63.36 -13.34
C VAL A 16 10.09 61.94 -13.87
N GLY A 17 11.26 61.60 -14.42
CA GLY A 17 11.56 60.26 -14.92
C GLY A 17 11.63 59.21 -13.82
N LEU A 18 12.18 59.54 -12.65
CA LEU A 18 12.20 58.67 -11.47
C LEU A 18 10.80 58.52 -10.86
N GLY A 19 10.07 59.63 -10.77
CA GLY A 19 8.72 59.70 -10.25
C GLY A 19 7.70 58.88 -11.06
N ARG A 20 7.79 58.90 -12.40
CA ARG A 20 6.94 58.05 -13.26
C ARG A 20 7.23 56.56 -13.04
N ARG A 21 8.50 56.18 -12.90
CA ARG A 21 8.91 54.81 -12.59
C ARG A 21 8.34 54.34 -11.25
N LEU A 22 8.45 55.15 -10.21
CA LEU A 22 7.88 54.84 -8.89
C LEU A 22 6.35 54.80 -8.92
N ALA A 23 5.69 55.70 -9.64
CA ALA A 23 4.23 55.69 -9.77
C ALA A 23 3.70 54.41 -10.45
N LYS A 24 4.48 53.86 -11.39
CA LYS A 24 4.18 52.57 -12.01
C LYS A 24 4.29 51.41 -11.04
N VAL A 25 5.29 51.43 -10.14
CA VAL A 25 5.50 50.38 -9.13
C VAL A 25 4.41 50.44 -8.06
N ASP A 26 4.14 51.62 -7.50
CA ASP A 26 3.27 51.74 -6.32
C ASP A 26 1.77 51.84 -6.67
N PHE A 27 1.43 52.42 -7.84
CA PHE A 27 0.04 52.70 -8.23
C PHE A 27 -0.37 52.08 -9.58
N GLY A 28 0.52 51.28 -10.17
CA GLY A 28 0.29 50.51 -11.40
C GLY A 28 0.27 51.32 -12.70
N SER A 29 0.51 52.63 -12.67
CA SER A 29 0.50 53.47 -13.88
C SER A 29 1.34 54.73 -13.74
N GLU A 30 2.13 55.02 -14.78
CA GLU A 30 2.95 56.23 -14.89
C GLU A 30 2.11 57.52 -14.94
N GLN A 31 0.83 57.43 -15.32
CA GLN A 31 -0.10 58.56 -15.38
C GLN A 31 -0.58 59.01 -13.99
N LYS A 32 -0.39 58.18 -12.95
CA LYS A 32 -0.78 58.49 -11.56
C LYS A 32 0.32 59.22 -10.78
N PHE A 33 1.24 59.89 -11.48
CA PHE A 33 2.33 60.64 -10.87
C PHE A 33 1.87 61.68 -9.83
N GLY A 34 0.73 62.34 -10.06
CA GLY A 34 0.14 63.26 -9.07
C GLY A 34 -0.22 62.58 -7.74
N MET A 35 -0.73 61.34 -7.77
CA MET A 35 -1.06 60.59 -6.55
C MET A 35 0.18 60.20 -5.76
N LEU A 36 1.27 59.86 -6.46
CA LEU A 36 2.56 59.59 -5.83
C LEU A 36 3.09 60.82 -5.09
N ILE A 37 3.02 62.00 -5.71
CA ILE A 37 3.46 63.26 -5.07
C ILE A 37 2.62 63.58 -3.84
N GLU A 38 1.30 63.48 -3.93
CA GLU A 38 0.41 63.70 -2.78
C GLU A 38 0.71 62.72 -1.63
N HIS A 39 0.95 61.44 -1.95
CA HIS A 39 1.30 60.44 -0.95
C HIS A 39 2.68 60.71 -0.32
N ALA A 40 3.66 61.15 -1.11
CA ALA A 40 4.99 61.52 -0.63
C ALA A 40 4.95 62.74 0.29
N ILE A 41 4.19 63.78 -0.07
CA ILE A 41 4.03 64.99 0.76
C ILE A 41 3.29 64.65 2.06
N LYS A 42 2.21 63.85 2.00
CA LYS A 42 1.51 63.37 3.21
C LYS A 42 2.43 62.53 4.09
N SER A 43 3.23 61.66 3.49
CA SER A 43 4.20 60.83 4.22
C SER A 43 5.32 61.66 4.85
N TYR A 44 5.81 62.68 4.15
CA TYR A 44 6.83 63.60 4.66
C TYR A 44 6.28 64.45 5.82
N ASN A 45 5.06 64.96 5.68
CA ASN A 45 4.38 65.69 6.75
C ASN A 45 4.10 64.78 7.96
N ALA A 46 3.62 63.55 7.75
CA ALA A 46 3.44 62.56 8.81
C ALA A 46 4.76 62.19 9.50
N ARG A 47 5.89 62.21 8.80
CA ARG A 47 7.23 61.99 9.37
C ARG A 47 7.76 63.21 10.13
N GLN A 48 7.50 64.43 9.65
CA GLN A 48 7.86 65.65 10.39
C GLN A 48 7.06 65.78 11.69
N ILE A 49 5.76 65.50 11.65
CA ILE A 49 4.89 65.50 12.85
C ILE A 49 5.37 64.42 13.85
N LYS A 50 5.86 63.28 13.37
CA LYS A 50 6.42 62.18 14.20
C LYS A 50 7.81 62.45 14.79
N SER A 51 8.56 63.43 14.31
CA SER A 51 9.88 63.77 14.88
C SER A 51 9.77 64.46 16.25
N THR A 52 8.59 64.95 16.62
CA THR A 52 8.31 65.63 17.90
C THR A 52 7.74 64.70 18.98
N ASP A 53 7.20 63.52 18.62
CA ASP A 53 6.56 62.58 19.56
C ASP A 53 7.39 61.31 19.76
N VAL A 54 8.51 61.44 20.48
CA VAL A 54 9.31 60.30 20.97
C VAL A 54 8.45 59.36 21.84
N GLU A 55 7.43 59.89 22.52
CA GLU A 55 6.45 59.13 23.30
C GLU A 55 5.59 58.18 22.46
N GLY A 56 5.25 58.55 21.22
CA GLY A 56 4.43 57.69 20.35
C GLY A 56 5.19 56.44 19.88
N ILE A 57 6.47 56.60 19.54
CA ILE A 57 7.35 55.47 19.16
C ILE A 57 7.64 54.59 20.37
N LEU A 58 7.90 55.19 21.54
CA LEU A 58 8.07 54.44 22.80
C LEU A 58 6.80 53.65 23.16
N SER A 59 5.62 54.26 23.04
CA SER A 59 4.34 53.60 23.34
C SER A 59 4.02 52.44 22.38
N GLU A 60 4.27 52.59 21.07
CA GLU A 60 4.08 51.51 20.10
C GLU A 60 5.09 50.36 20.33
N THR A 61 6.35 50.69 20.63
CA THR A 61 7.38 49.67 20.90
C THR A 61 7.16 48.96 22.24
N GLU A 62 6.70 49.68 23.27
CA GLU A 62 6.32 49.10 24.56
C GLU A 62 5.09 48.20 24.42
N SER A 63 4.07 48.64 23.70
CA SER A 63 2.88 47.82 23.42
C SER A 63 3.24 46.55 22.63
N ALA A 64 4.13 46.66 21.64
CA ALA A 64 4.62 45.50 20.88
C ALA A 64 5.42 44.53 21.75
N LEU A 65 6.21 45.03 22.70
CA LEU A 65 6.97 44.21 23.66
C LEU A 65 6.05 43.52 24.65
N ILE A 66 5.05 44.23 25.20
CA ILE A 66 4.04 43.69 26.12
C ILE A 66 3.24 42.57 25.43
N ASN A 67 2.70 42.82 24.23
CA ASN A 67 1.95 41.81 23.47
C ASN A 67 2.79 40.56 23.19
N ARG A 68 4.09 40.73 22.93
CA ARG A 68 5.00 39.60 22.68
C ARG A 68 5.34 38.83 23.95
N LEU A 69 5.43 39.52 25.10
CA LEU A 69 5.59 38.90 26.40
C LEU A 69 4.33 38.16 26.83
N GLU A 70 3.14 38.75 26.66
CA GLU A 70 1.86 38.11 26.93
C GLU A 70 1.66 36.87 26.08
N SER A 71 1.89 36.95 24.76
CA SER A 71 1.81 35.77 23.88
C SER A 71 2.78 34.67 24.29
N ARG A 72 4.02 35.01 24.67
CA ARG A 72 4.98 34.02 25.18
C ARG A 72 4.56 33.43 26.52
N PHE A 73 4.01 34.25 27.41
CA PHE A 73 3.53 33.82 28.72
C PHE A 73 2.32 32.90 28.59
N ASP A 74 1.39 33.20 27.69
CA ASP A 74 0.24 32.36 27.37
C ASP A 74 0.66 31.02 26.78
N ASP A 75 1.59 31.02 25.82
CA ASP A 75 2.10 29.77 25.24
C ASP A 75 2.85 28.93 26.27
N MET A 76 3.66 29.57 27.11
CA MET A 76 4.41 28.89 28.17
C MET A 76 3.47 28.36 29.26
N SER A 77 2.46 29.14 29.66
CA SER A 77 1.49 28.75 30.68
C SER A 77 0.62 27.60 30.18
N LYS A 78 0.11 27.65 28.95
CA LYS A 78 -0.62 26.53 28.31
C LYS A 78 0.20 25.24 28.30
N ARG A 79 1.44 25.28 27.81
CA ARG A 79 2.33 24.11 27.81
C ARG A 79 2.60 23.58 29.20
N THR A 80 2.76 24.47 30.18
CA THR A 80 3.03 24.09 31.57
C THR A 80 1.80 23.43 32.20
N ILE A 81 0.61 24.00 31.99
CA ILE A 81 -0.67 23.46 32.44
C ILE A 81 -0.94 22.11 31.79
N GLU A 82 -0.75 21.97 30.47
CA GLU A 82 -0.88 20.69 29.76
C GLU A 82 0.07 19.63 30.31
N ARG A 83 1.32 19.99 30.56
CA ARG A 83 2.31 19.08 31.13
C ARG A 83 1.96 18.68 32.57
N MET A 84 1.53 19.63 33.39
CA MET A 84 1.07 19.36 34.76
C MET A 84 -0.19 18.48 34.77
N ALA A 85 -1.16 18.77 33.92
CA ALA A 85 -2.36 17.96 33.76
C ALA A 85 -2.03 16.54 33.28
N GLY A 86 -1.09 16.40 32.34
CA GLY A 86 -0.58 15.12 31.88
C GLY A 86 0.07 14.31 32.99
N LEU A 87 0.95 14.94 33.78
CA LEU A 87 1.63 14.30 34.93
C LEU A 87 0.64 13.90 36.04
N LEU A 88 -0.35 14.75 36.33
CA LEU A 88 -1.41 14.44 37.29
C LEU A 88 -2.27 13.28 36.80
N PHE A 89 -2.60 13.23 35.50
CA PHE A 89 -3.31 12.10 34.91
C PHE A 89 -2.51 10.80 35.07
N THR A 90 -1.22 10.80 34.69
CA THR A 90 -0.41 9.58 34.75
C THR A 90 -0.27 9.10 36.18
N ASN A 91 -0.04 10.02 37.12
CA ASN A 91 0.07 9.68 38.53
C ASN A 91 -1.24 9.12 39.10
N THR A 92 -2.37 9.77 38.83
CA THR A 92 -3.69 9.28 39.29
C THR A 92 -4.04 7.94 38.66
N PHE A 93 -3.77 7.76 37.37
CA PHE A 93 -3.98 6.48 36.67
C PHE A 93 -3.13 5.36 37.27
N ASP A 94 -1.83 5.59 37.47
CA ASP A 94 -0.93 4.60 38.05
C ASP A 94 -1.30 4.27 39.50
N THR A 95 -1.68 5.27 40.29
CA THR A 95 -2.12 5.07 41.68
C THR A 95 -3.38 4.21 41.75
N VAL A 96 -4.40 4.50 40.94
CA VAL A 96 -5.64 3.71 40.89
C VAL A 96 -5.36 2.29 40.40
N LYS A 97 -4.54 2.15 39.36
CA LYS A 97 -4.14 0.84 38.84
C LYS A 97 -3.40 0.01 39.87
N GLN A 98 -2.42 0.58 40.56
CA GLN A 98 -1.67 -0.10 41.62
C GLN A 98 -2.59 -0.52 42.77
N SER A 99 -3.50 0.36 43.21
CA SER A 99 -4.46 0.04 44.26
C SER A 99 -5.37 -1.13 43.87
N LEU A 100 -5.87 -1.16 42.63
CA LEU A 100 -6.71 -2.24 42.12
C LEU A 100 -5.92 -3.55 41.98
N LEU A 101 -4.68 -3.49 41.51
CA LEU A 101 -3.80 -4.66 41.44
C LEU A 101 -3.58 -5.27 42.83
N VAL A 102 -3.31 -4.44 43.84
CA VAL A 102 -3.13 -4.89 45.23
C VAL A 102 -4.42 -5.49 45.78
N GLU A 103 -5.58 -4.87 45.52
CA GLU A 103 -6.89 -5.39 45.94
C GLU A 103 -7.20 -6.75 45.31
N GLN A 104 -6.97 -6.90 44.00
CA GLN A 104 -7.20 -8.15 43.28
C GLN A 104 -6.22 -9.25 43.69
N LEU A 105 -4.95 -8.90 43.93
CA LEU A 105 -3.93 -9.80 44.48
C LEU A 105 -4.34 -10.33 45.86
N HIS A 106 -4.85 -9.44 46.73
CA HIS A 106 -5.35 -9.82 48.05
C HIS A 106 -6.60 -10.71 47.99
N ARG A 107 -7.50 -10.49 47.02
CA ARG A 107 -8.78 -11.22 46.93
C ARG A 107 -8.68 -12.61 46.29
N VAL A 108 -7.89 -12.76 45.22
CA VAL A 108 -7.93 -13.96 44.36
C VAL A 108 -6.65 -14.79 44.45
N GLY A 109 -5.56 -14.21 44.97
CA GLY A 109 -4.22 -14.78 44.91
C GLY A 109 -3.67 -14.79 43.47
N VAL A 110 -2.35 -15.01 43.34
CA VAL A 110 -1.63 -14.94 42.05
C VAL A 110 -1.93 -16.19 41.20
N LYS A 111 -3.15 -16.31 40.66
CA LYS A 111 -3.49 -17.44 39.79
C LYS A 111 -3.25 -17.15 38.30
N ASN A 112 -3.31 -15.88 37.86
CA ASN A 112 -2.94 -15.45 36.50
C ASN A 112 -2.57 -13.94 36.46
N ALA A 113 -1.29 -13.61 36.51
CA ALA A 113 -0.81 -12.22 36.52
C ALA A 113 -1.24 -11.42 35.27
N VAL A 114 -1.33 -12.08 34.10
CA VAL A 114 -1.69 -11.43 32.84
C VAL A 114 -3.16 -11.00 32.81
N GLN A 115 -4.06 -11.86 33.29
CA GLN A 115 -5.49 -11.54 33.37
C GLN A 115 -5.75 -10.42 34.38
N LEU A 116 -5.10 -10.50 35.54
CA LEU A 116 -5.17 -9.51 36.61
C LEU A 116 -4.71 -8.12 36.15
N GLN A 117 -3.61 -8.04 35.40
CA GLN A 117 -3.17 -6.79 34.79
C GLN A 117 -4.18 -6.23 33.77
N SER A 118 -4.77 -7.10 32.95
CA SER A 118 -5.75 -6.69 31.94
C SER A 118 -7.06 -6.17 32.56
N GLU A 119 -7.52 -6.80 33.64
CA GLU A 119 -8.73 -6.42 34.35
C GLU A 119 -8.53 -5.13 35.16
N ALA A 120 -7.43 -5.03 35.90
CA ALA A 120 -7.07 -3.81 36.62
C ALA A 120 -6.92 -2.63 35.65
N TYR A 121 -6.32 -2.83 34.47
CA TYR A 121 -6.20 -1.78 33.46
C TYR A 121 -7.57 -1.31 32.94
N LYS A 122 -8.47 -2.25 32.61
CA LYS A 122 -9.84 -1.91 32.18
C LYS A 122 -10.61 -1.14 33.25
N GLN A 123 -10.59 -1.61 34.49
CA GLN A 123 -11.27 -0.94 35.62
C GLN A 123 -10.68 0.43 35.91
N THR A 124 -9.35 0.59 35.86
CA THR A 124 -8.68 1.89 36.00
C THR A 124 -9.13 2.85 34.90
N THR A 125 -9.19 2.38 33.66
CA THR A 125 -9.63 3.18 32.52
C THR A 125 -11.07 3.65 32.69
N ASP A 126 -11.97 2.79 33.18
CA ASP A 126 -13.36 3.14 33.44
C ASP A 126 -13.52 4.15 34.60
N ILE A 127 -12.76 3.99 35.69
CA ILE A 127 -12.83 4.89 36.85
C ILE A 127 -12.25 6.28 36.51
N VAL A 128 -11.08 6.30 35.88
CA VAL A 128 -10.40 7.54 35.49
C VAL A 128 -11.21 8.24 34.40
N SER A 129 -11.75 7.52 33.41
CA SER A 129 -12.63 8.12 32.39
C SER A 129 -13.90 8.73 32.97
N LYS A 130 -14.56 8.09 33.94
CA LYS A 130 -15.73 8.66 34.63
C LYS A 130 -15.38 9.95 35.38
N ARG A 131 -14.31 9.94 36.18
CA ARG A 131 -13.87 11.14 36.91
C ARG A 131 -13.45 12.28 35.97
N TYR A 132 -12.81 11.98 34.85
CA TYR A 132 -12.43 13.01 33.88
C TYR A 132 -13.63 13.55 33.08
N LYS A 133 -14.67 12.75 32.83
CA LYS A 133 -15.94 13.26 32.28
C LYS A 133 -16.66 14.20 33.24
N GLU A 134 -16.51 13.98 34.55
CA GLU A 134 -17.11 14.80 35.59
C GLU A 134 -16.30 16.07 35.91
N PHE A 135 -14.97 16.07 35.71
CA PHE A 135 -14.08 17.15 36.16
C PHE A 135 -13.21 17.82 35.06
N GLY A 136 -13.15 17.30 33.83
CA GLY A 136 -12.20 17.76 32.80
C GLY A 136 -12.85 18.25 31.51
N ASP A 137 -12.23 19.26 30.89
CA ASP A 137 -12.55 19.77 29.56
C ASP A 137 -12.71 18.62 28.56
N SER A 138 -13.88 18.55 27.92
CA SER A 138 -14.32 17.40 27.10
C SER A 138 -13.37 17.05 25.95
N LEU A 139 -12.51 17.98 25.54
CA LEU A 139 -11.56 17.86 24.44
C LEU A 139 -10.46 16.82 24.70
N LEU A 140 -9.86 16.82 25.89
CA LEU A 140 -8.80 15.85 26.25
C LEU A 140 -9.35 14.43 26.35
N PHE A 141 -10.60 14.29 26.81
CA PHE A 141 -11.29 13.00 26.86
C PHE A 141 -11.61 12.48 25.45
N GLN A 142 -12.12 13.34 24.56
CA GLN A 142 -12.37 12.99 23.16
C GLN A 142 -11.08 12.53 22.46
N GLN A 143 -9.98 13.25 22.66
CA GLN A 143 -8.68 12.89 22.07
C GLN A 143 -8.16 11.55 22.60
N LYS A 144 -8.25 11.28 23.92
CA LYS A 144 -7.82 9.98 24.47
C LYS A 144 -8.72 8.82 24.06
N SER A 145 -10.02 9.04 23.96
CA SER A 145 -10.96 8.04 23.44
C SER A 145 -10.64 7.67 21.99
N GLN A 146 -10.35 8.68 21.15
CA GLN A 146 -9.93 8.47 19.77
C GLN A 146 -8.60 7.72 19.68
N ILE A 147 -7.61 8.05 20.54
CA ILE A 147 -6.35 7.32 20.59
C ILE A 147 -6.58 5.84 20.94
N TYR A 148 -7.47 5.55 21.89
CA TYR A 148 -7.82 4.18 22.27
C TYR A 148 -8.52 3.41 21.15
N GLU A 149 -9.48 4.02 20.45
CA GLU A 149 -10.13 3.41 19.29
C GLU A 149 -9.15 3.14 18.16
N LEU A 150 -8.27 4.10 17.87
CA LEU A 150 -7.23 3.96 16.84
C LEU A 150 -6.22 2.87 17.19
N THR A 151 -5.83 2.74 18.46
CA THR A 151 -4.94 1.65 18.90
C THR A 151 -5.61 0.29 18.78
N LYS A 152 -6.89 0.18 19.16
CA LYS A 152 -7.65 -1.06 18.97
C LYS A 152 -7.80 -1.44 17.49
N GLN A 153 -8.07 -0.46 16.62
CA GLN A 153 -8.12 -0.69 15.17
C GLN A 153 -6.76 -1.11 14.60
N LEU A 154 -5.67 -0.53 15.10
CA LEU A 154 -4.31 -0.94 14.73
C LEU A 154 -4.01 -2.38 15.13
N GLU A 155 -4.37 -2.79 16.35
CA GLU A 155 -4.20 -4.16 16.81
C GLU A 155 -5.03 -5.14 15.96
N GLU A 156 -6.29 -4.82 15.67
CA GLU A 156 -7.14 -5.63 14.79
C GLU A 156 -6.54 -5.74 13.38
N MET A 157 -6.07 -4.63 12.81
CA MET A 157 -5.40 -4.61 11.51
C MET A 157 -4.10 -5.43 11.50
N GLU A 158 -3.31 -5.37 12.56
CA GLU A 158 -2.08 -6.14 12.69
C GLU A 158 -2.37 -7.66 12.77
N THR A 159 -3.42 -8.05 13.50
CA THR A 159 -3.84 -9.46 13.55
C THR A 159 -4.38 -9.95 12.20
N ASN A 160 -5.14 -9.11 11.49
CA ASN A 160 -5.65 -9.42 10.15
C ASN A 160 -4.51 -9.53 9.15
N TYR A 161 -3.53 -8.62 9.21
CA TYR A 161 -2.32 -8.69 8.37
C TYR A 161 -1.52 -9.97 8.63
N LYS A 162 -1.30 -10.34 9.90
CA LYS A 162 -0.62 -11.60 10.25
C LYS A 162 -1.36 -12.83 9.73
N LYS A 163 -2.69 -12.84 9.77
CA LYS A 163 -3.51 -13.93 9.20
C LYS A 163 -3.40 -13.98 7.67
N ALA A 164 -3.54 -12.83 7.00
CA ALA A 164 -3.42 -12.73 5.55
C ALA A 164 -2.02 -13.16 5.07
N HIS A 165 -0.96 -12.72 5.75
CA HIS A 165 0.41 -13.12 5.43
C HIS A 165 0.63 -14.64 5.59
N LYS A 166 0.05 -15.26 6.63
CA LYS A 166 0.09 -16.72 6.78
C LYS A 166 -0.63 -17.44 5.64
N GLN A 167 -1.80 -16.96 5.23
CA GLN A 167 -2.54 -17.52 4.09
C GLN A 167 -1.78 -17.36 2.78
N TRP A 168 -1.17 -16.19 2.56
CA TRP A 168 -0.34 -15.93 1.39
C TRP A 168 0.87 -16.87 1.32
N ALA A 169 1.56 -17.09 2.44
CA ALA A 169 2.69 -18.04 2.50
C ALA A 169 2.27 -19.50 2.21
N ILE A 170 1.07 -19.91 2.66
CA ILE A 170 0.52 -21.24 2.35
C ILE A 170 0.20 -21.34 0.86
N TRP A 171 -0.45 -20.31 0.31
CA TRP A 171 -0.80 -20.24 -1.10
C TRP A 171 0.44 -20.25 -2.01
N GLU A 172 1.49 -19.52 -1.64
CA GLU A 172 2.76 -19.48 -2.37
C GLU A 172 3.40 -20.87 -2.42
N LYS A 173 3.48 -21.56 -1.28
CA LYS A 173 3.99 -22.95 -1.24
C LYS A 173 3.17 -23.89 -2.13
N SER A 174 1.85 -23.88 -1.98
CA SER A 174 0.96 -24.71 -2.81
C SER A 174 1.13 -24.41 -4.31
N THR A 175 1.30 -23.15 -4.68
CA THR A 175 1.50 -22.73 -6.08
C THR A 175 2.85 -23.22 -6.60
N THR A 176 3.91 -23.20 -5.79
CA THR A 176 5.23 -23.72 -6.18
C THR A 176 5.22 -25.24 -6.35
N GLU A 177 4.54 -25.97 -5.46
CA GLU A 177 4.36 -27.43 -5.54
C GLU A 177 3.57 -27.81 -6.80
N ALA A 178 2.43 -27.16 -7.04
CA ALA A 178 1.62 -27.40 -8.24
C ALA A 178 2.39 -27.12 -9.54
N ARG A 179 3.24 -26.08 -9.57
CA ARG A 179 4.12 -25.80 -10.72
C ARG A 179 5.18 -26.88 -10.91
N ALA A 180 5.75 -27.39 -9.83
CA ALA A 180 6.72 -28.49 -9.89
C ALA A 180 6.06 -29.77 -10.43
N GLU A 181 4.89 -30.13 -9.90
CA GLU A 181 4.09 -31.27 -10.37
C GLU A 181 3.71 -31.14 -11.84
N LEU A 182 3.23 -29.97 -12.27
CA LEU A 182 2.91 -29.70 -13.67
C LEU A 182 4.13 -29.92 -14.57
N LYS A 183 5.31 -29.44 -14.17
CA LYS A 183 6.55 -29.63 -14.92
C LYS A 183 6.90 -31.12 -15.01
N THR A 184 6.79 -31.89 -13.92
CA THR A 184 7.04 -33.33 -13.96
C THR A 184 6.04 -34.07 -14.86
N SER A 185 4.76 -33.70 -14.81
CA SER A 185 3.70 -34.28 -15.65
C SER A 185 3.95 -33.98 -17.12
N GLN A 186 4.32 -32.74 -17.48
CA GLN A 186 4.71 -32.37 -18.83
C GLN A 186 5.92 -33.17 -19.34
N THR A 187 6.94 -33.39 -18.49
CA THR A 187 8.09 -34.23 -18.89
C THR A 187 7.70 -35.69 -19.13
N LYS A 188 6.82 -36.25 -18.28
CA LYS A 188 6.31 -37.62 -18.48
C LYS A 188 5.46 -37.73 -19.74
N ASN A 189 4.60 -36.75 -20.02
CA ASN A 189 3.81 -36.73 -21.25
C ASN A 189 4.69 -36.70 -22.50
N LYS A 190 5.75 -35.88 -22.51
CA LYS A 190 6.71 -35.87 -23.63
C LYS A 190 7.41 -37.22 -23.81
N GLN A 191 7.77 -37.90 -22.72
CA GLN A 191 8.35 -39.24 -22.78
C GLN A 191 7.36 -40.27 -23.33
N LEU A 192 6.08 -40.19 -22.92
CA LEU A 192 5.02 -41.06 -23.41
C LEU A 192 4.75 -40.82 -24.90
N GLU A 193 4.69 -39.56 -25.35
CA GLU A 193 4.55 -39.20 -26.77
C GLU A 193 5.69 -39.78 -27.62
N GLN A 194 6.94 -39.65 -27.16
CA GLN A 194 8.08 -40.26 -27.83
C GLN A 194 7.97 -41.79 -27.88
N ARG A 195 7.48 -42.42 -26.81
CA ARG A 195 7.30 -43.87 -26.76
C ARG A 195 6.19 -44.34 -27.69
N ILE A 196 5.09 -43.59 -27.79
CA ILE A 196 4.00 -43.86 -28.73
C ILE A 196 4.53 -43.80 -30.16
N GLN A 197 5.27 -42.74 -30.53
CA GLN A 197 5.87 -42.62 -31.87
C GLN A 197 6.81 -43.77 -32.20
N GLN A 198 7.64 -44.21 -31.23
CA GLN A 198 8.48 -45.39 -31.41
C GLN A 198 7.64 -46.65 -31.67
N LEU A 199 6.61 -46.89 -30.86
CA LEU A 199 5.73 -48.05 -31.01
C LEU A 199 4.99 -48.03 -32.34
N GLU A 200 4.42 -46.89 -32.75
CA GLU A 200 3.78 -46.70 -34.06
C GLU A 200 4.74 -47.04 -35.21
N SER A 201 5.99 -46.58 -35.13
CA SER A 201 7.01 -46.91 -36.14
C SER A 201 7.34 -48.40 -36.17
N THR A 202 7.38 -49.07 -35.02
CA THR A 202 7.64 -50.52 -34.95
C THR A 202 6.47 -51.34 -35.50
N VAL A 203 5.23 -50.95 -35.18
CA VAL A 203 4.02 -51.59 -35.71
C VAL A 203 3.95 -51.41 -37.22
N ALA A 204 4.25 -50.21 -37.74
CA ALA A 204 4.30 -49.97 -39.19
C ALA A 204 5.35 -50.86 -39.90
N ARG A 205 6.54 -51.03 -39.31
CA ARG A 205 7.57 -51.94 -39.84
C ARG A 205 7.12 -53.40 -39.83
N GLN A 206 6.57 -53.87 -38.71
CA GLN A 206 6.04 -55.23 -38.61
C GLN A 206 4.92 -55.48 -39.61
N GLN A 207 4.03 -54.51 -39.83
CA GLN A 207 2.96 -54.63 -40.82
C GLN A 207 3.53 -54.76 -42.25
N LEU A 208 4.59 -54.03 -42.58
CA LEU A 208 5.29 -54.18 -43.86
C LEU A 208 5.93 -55.57 -44.01
N GLU A 209 6.55 -56.10 -42.96
CA GLU A 209 7.13 -57.44 -42.95
C GLU A 209 6.05 -58.52 -43.12
N ILE A 210 4.95 -58.44 -42.37
CA ILE A 210 3.79 -59.33 -42.51
C ILE A 210 3.26 -59.30 -43.94
N ASN A 211 3.12 -58.11 -44.53
CA ASN A 211 2.66 -57.96 -45.91
C ASN A 211 3.65 -58.58 -46.92
N ARG A 212 4.97 -58.45 -46.69
CA ARG A 212 6.01 -59.09 -47.51
C ARG A 212 5.95 -60.61 -47.41
N VAL A 213 5.87 -61.15 -46.20
CA VAL A 213 5.76 -62.60 -45.96
C VAL A 213 4.49 -63.17 -46.57
N ARG A 214 3.36 -62.45 -46.45
CA ARG A 214 2.09 -62.84 -47.09
C ARG A 214 2.19 -62.86 -48.62
N LYS A 215 2.82 -61.85 -49.24
CA LYS A 215 3.07 -61.86 -50.70
C LYS A 215 4.01 -63.00 -51.10
N TRP A 216 5.06 -63.23 -50.33
CA TRP A 216 6.00 -64.32 -50.58
C TRP A 216 5.33 -65.69 -50.48
N SER A 217 4.49 -65.92 -49.46
CA SER A 217 3.75 -67.17 -49.31
C SER A 217 2.73 -67.38 -50.43
N GLN A 218 2.02 -66.34 -50.86
CA GLN A 218 1.14 -66.38 -52.03
C GLN A 218 1.92 -66.76 -53.30
N ASN A 219 3.04 -66.10 -53.58
CA ASN A 219 3.90 -66.41 -54.72
C ASN A 219 4.46 -67.85 -54.68
N LEU A 220 4.78 -68.37 -53.49
CA LEU A 220 5.19 -69.76 -53.32
C LEU A 220 4.06 -70.74 -53.63
N VAL A 221 2.85 -70.48 -53.12
CA VAL A 221 1.67 -71.30 -53.40
C VAL A 221 1.39 -71.32 -54.91
N GLU A 222 1.44 -70.17 -55.57
CA GLU A 222 1.31 -70.07 -57.03
C GLU A 222 2.41 -70.86 -57.77
N ARG A 223 3.67 -70.76 -57.34
CA ARG A 223 4.78 -71.53 -57.94
C ARG A 223 4.61 -73.03 -57.75
N ILE A 224 4.18 -73.48 -56.58
CA ILE A 224 3.94 -74.89 -56.26
C ILE A 224 2.75 -75.43 -57.08
N GLY A 225 1.69 -74.63 -57.25
CA GLY A 225 0.57 -74.94 -58.15
C GLY A 225 1.01 -75.04 -59.61
N ASN A 226 1.73 -74.04 -60.12
CA ASN A 226 2.20 -73.99 -61.51
C ASN A 226 3.24 -75.07 -61.84
N ALA A 227 4.06 -75.49 -60.88
CA ALA A 227 5.00 -76.60 -61.04
C ALA A 227 4.31 -77.98 -61.04
N GLY A 228 2.98 -78.02 -60.88
CA GLY A 228 2.20 -79.26 -60.83
C GLY A 228 2.57 -80.14 -59.63
N LEU A 229 3.27 -79.61 -58.62
CA LEU A 229 3.73 -80.37 -57.45
C LEU A 229 2.59 -80.70 -56.49
N MET A 230 1.48 -79.96 -56.54
CA MET A 230 0.25 -80.30 -55.80
C MET A 230 -0.53 -81.44 -56.45
N ASP A 231 -0.49 -81.53 -57.78
CA ASP A 231 -1.18 -82.58 -58.55
C ASP A 231 -0.28 -83.78 -58.84
N ARG A 232 1.04 -83.67 -58.68
CA ARG A 232 2.01 -84.75 -58.90
C ARG A 232 1.75 -85.99 -58.04
N PRO A 233 1.44 -85.91 -56.74
CA PRO A 233 1.11 -87.10 -55.96
C PRO A 233 -0.15 -87.78 -56.47
N LYS A 234 -1.14 -86.98 -56.88
CA LYS A 234 -2.42 -87.46 -57.40
C LYS A 234 -2.27 -88.09 -58.79
N LYS A 235 -1.51 -87.47 -59.68
CA LYS A 235 -1.16 -88.01 -61.00
C LYS A 235 -0.25 -89.22 -60.91
N LEU A 236 0.71 -89.27 -59.96
CA LEU A 236 1.54 -90.46 -59.73
C LEU A 236 0.71 -91.63 -59.17
N LEU A 237 -0.30 -91.35 -58.35
CA LEU A 237 -1.27 -92.35 -57.90
C LEU A 237 -2.19 -92.81 -59.04
N GLU A 238 -2.70 -91.89 -59.86
CA GLU A 238 -3.52 -92.21 -61.04
C GLU A 238 -2.72 -93.00 -62.08
N THR A 239 -1.45 -92.63 -62.36
CA THR A 239 -0.58 -93.42 -63.24
C THR A 239 -0.17 -94.74 -62.62
N HIS A 240 0.04 -94.84 -61.30
CA HIS A 240 0.25 -96.14 -60.66
C HIS A 240 -1.01 -97.00 -60.74
N ILE A 241 -2.22 -96.43 -60.64
CA ILE A 241 -3.48 -97.17 -60.78
C ILE A 241 -3.70 -97.61 -62.24
N GLU A 242 -3.31 -96.79 -63.23
CA GLU A 242 -3.38 -97.13 -64.66
C GLU A 242 -2.30 -98.15 -65.09
N GLU A 243 -1.07 -98.04 -64.58
CA GLU A 243 0.02 -99.01 -64.83
C GLU A 243 -0.19 -100.31 -64.04
N SER A 244 -0.86 -100.26 -62.89
CA SER A 244 -1.31 -101.43 -62.13
C SER A 244 -2.67 -101.93 -62.60
N GLY A 245 -2.98 -101.78 -63.89
CA GLY A 245 -4.13 -102.40 -64.54
C GLY A 245 -4.17 -103.90 -64.33
N ALA A 246 -4.77 -104.31 -63.22
CA ALA A 246 -5.24 -105.63 -62.90
C ALA A 246 -6.46 -105.49 -61.97
N LEU A 247 -7.61 -105.29 -62.64
CA LEU A 247 -9.00 -105.53 -62.20
C LEU A 247 -9.55 -104.68 -61.05
#